data_AF-A0A0X3W6D3-F1
#
_entry.id   AF-A0A0X3W6D3-F1
#
_cell.length_a   1.000
_cell.length_b   1.000
_cell.length_c   1.000
_cell.angle_alpha   90.00
_cell.angle_beta   90.00
_cell.angle_gamma   90.00
#
_symmetry.space_group_name_H-M   'P 1'
#
loop_
_entity.id
_entity.type
_entity.pdbx_description
1 polymer ?
#
loop_
_entity_poly.entity_id
_entity_poly.type
_entity_poly.pdbx_seq_one_letter_code
_entity_poly.pdbx_strand_id
1 'polypeptide(L)'
;MHDVRALLTPAAFGGVAATVIDNNPGMEEATAERIVVEALKFMDAAARFPTVKITPSNVVDEGWHALILHTNLYEKLCARLGRFVHHWPERPDEERHDEHALTRTVAIIEQAGHTVDSELWTGPTRALVSVAANCSHTPKPGGCGPINPGKCASHCSGGGGG
;
A
#
# COMPACT_ATOMS: atom_id res chain seq x y z
N MET A 1 -20.21 7.43 -1.55
CA MET A 1 -19.11 6.75 -0.85
C MET A 1 -19.19 5.28 -1.23
N HIS A 2 -18.21 4.76 -1.96
CA HIS A 2 -18.16 3.31 -2.22
C HIS A 2 -17.60 2.64 -0.97
N ASP A 3 -18.34 1.68 -0.41
CA ASP A 3 -17.81 0.87 0.69
C ASP A 3 -16.66 0.00 0.17
N VAL A 4 -15.42 0.35 0.53
CA VAL A 4 -14.23 -0.40 0.13
C VAL A 4 -14.23 -1.82 0.69
N ARG A 5 -14.94 -2.07 1.80
CA ARG A 5 -15.02 -3.42 2.39
C ARG A 5 -15.74 -4.38 1.44
N ALA A 6 -16.65 -3.88 0.60
CA ALA A 6 -17.33 -4.65 -0.43
C ALA A 6 -16.43 -5.10 -1.61
N LEU A 7 -15.18 -4.62 -1.69
CA LEU A 7 -14.20 -5.14 -2.65
C LEU A 7 -13.80 -6.59 -2.35
N LEU A 8 -13.99 -7.03 -1.10
CA LEU A 8 -13.75 -8.38 -0.63
C LEU A 8 -15.06 -9.02 -0.12
N THR A 9 -15.15 -10.35 -0.18
CA THR A 9 -16.20 -11.05 0.56
C THR A 9 -15.89 -11.02 2.06
N PRO A 10 -16.88 -11.19 2.96
CA PRO A 10 -16.62 -11.21 4.40
C PRO A 10 -15.56 -12.24 4.82
N ALA A 11 -15.60 -13.44 4.24
CA ALA A 11 -14.61 -14.49 4.51
C ALA A 11 -13.20 -14.12 4.02
N ALA A 12 -13.11 -13.50 2.83
CA ALA A 12 -11.84 -13.03 2.29
C ALA A 12 -11.24 -11.92 3.16
N PHE A 13 -12.07 -10.97 3.59
CA PHE A 13 -11.67 -9.90 4.50
C PHE A 13 -11.16 -10.46 5.83
N GLY A 14 -11.90 -11.39 6.45
CA GLY A 14 -11.47 -12.05 7.70
C GLY A 14 -10.16 -12.81 7.57
N GLY A 15 -9.93 -13.49 6.43
CA GLY A 15 -8.67 -14.18 6.15
C GLY A 15 -7.46 -13.23 6.04
N VAL A 16 -7.65 -12.06 5.43
CA VAL A 16 -6.60 -11.02 5.34
C VAL A 16 -6.35 -10.41 6.72
N ALA A 17 -7.39 -10.10 7.49
CA ALA A 17 -7.24 -9.58 8.86
C ALA A 17 -6.53 -10.58 9.77
N ALA A 18 -6.84 -11.88 9.66
CA ALA A 18 -6.13 -12.94 10.38
C ALA A 18 -4.63 -12.96 10.03
N THR A 19 -4.26 -12.78 8.76
CA THR A 19 -2.85 -12.67 8.36
C THR A 19 -2.16 -11.46 8.99
N VAL A 20 -2.85 -10.31 9.12
CA VAL A 20 -2.32 -9.15 9.85
C VAL A 20 -2.08 -9.50 11.32
N ILE A 21 -3.01 -10.20 11.98
CA ILE A 21 -2.85 -10.63 13.39
C ILE A 21 -1.70 -11.62 13.54
N ASP A 22 -1.59 -12.61 12.65
CA ASP A 22 -0.55 -13.64 12.70
C ASP A 22 0.86 -13.04 12.58
N ASN A 23 1.02 -12.01 11.73
CA ASN A 23 2.27 -11.27 11.60
C ASN A 23 2.58 -10.35 12.80
N ASN A 24 1.56 -10.00 13.58
CA ASN A 24 1.65 -9.01 14.67
C ASN A 24 1.03 -9.57 15.97
N PRO A 25 1.72 -10.50 16.66
CA PRO A 25 1.18 -11.16 17.84
C PRO A 25 0.74 -10.17 18.92
N GLY A 26 -0.50 -10.34 19.40
CA GLY A 26 -1.12 -9.47 20.40
C GLY A 26 -1.86 -8.26 19.83
N MET A 27 -1.95 -8.11 18.51
CA MET A 27 -2.82 -7.11 17.88
C MET A 27 -4.30 -7.46 18.04
N GLU A 28 -5.10 -6.49 18.47
CA GLU A 28 -6.55 -6.61 18.55
C GLU A 28 -7.18 -6.76 17.16
N GLU A 29 -8.17 -7.66 17.04
CA GLU A 29 -8.87 -7.93 15.78
C GLU A 29 -9.44 -6.65 15.14
N ALA A 30 -10.06 -5.78 15.95
CA ALA A 30 -10.59 -4.51 15.48
C ALA A 30 -9.51 -3.59 14.85
N THR A 31 -8.28 -3.64 15.35
CA THR A 31 -7.16 -2.87 14.78
C THR A 31 -6.71 -3.48 13.45
N ALA A 32 -6.60 -4.80 13.37
CA ALA A 32 -6.30 -5.50 12.13
C ALA A 32 -7.34 -5.22 11.04
N GLU A 33 -8.63 -5.21 11.39
CA GLU A 33 -9.69 -4.84 10.45
C GLU A 33 -9.54 -3.40 9.93
N ARG A 34 -9.25 -2.43 10.81
CA ARG A 34 -9.00 -1.03 10.41
C ARG A 34 -7.82 -0.93 9.43
N ILE A 35 -6.73 -1.65 9.70
CA ILE A 35 -5.55 -1.72 8.82
C ILE A 35 -5.93 -2.23 7.43
N VAL A 36 -6.70 -3.33 7.34
CA VAL A 36 -7.14 -3.89 6.06
C VAL A 36 -8.05 -2.91 5.31
N VAL A 37 -8.95 -2.21 6.01
CA VAL A 37 -9.82 -1.18 5.41
C VAL A 37 -8.99 -0.04 4.81
N GLU A 38 -8.01 0.49 5.54
CA GLU A 38 -7.15 1.56 5.01
C GLU A 38 -6.28 1.09 3.85
N ALA A 39 -5.81 -0.17 3.86
CA ALA A 39 -5.08 -0.75 2.73
C ALA A 39 -5.95 -0.85 1.46
N LEU A 40 -7.23 -1.20 1.60
CA LEU A 40 -8.18 -1.21 0.47
C LEU A 40 -8.43 0.20 -0.09
N LYS A 41 -8.53 1.22 0.79
CA LYS A 41 -8.64 2.63 0.36
C LYS A 41 -7.40 3.08 -0.39
N PHE A 42 -6.22 2.72 0.10
CA PHE A 42 -4.95 2.99 -0.56
C PHE A 42 -4.88 2.32 -1.94
N MET A 43 -5.28 1.05 -2.06
CA MET A 43 -5.29 0.35 -3.35
C MET A 43 -6.26 0.96 -4.36
N ASP A 44 -7.47 1.37 -3.94
CA ASP A 44 -8.41 2.08 -4.81
C ASP A 44 -7.83 3.43 -5.30
N ALA A 45 -7.23 4.20 -4.39
CA ALA A 45 -6.53 5.44 -4.72
C ALA A 45 -5.37 5.21 -5.70
N ALA A 46 -4.51 4.22 -5.44
CA ALA A 46 -3.39 3.85 -6.31
C ALA A 46 -3.88 3.40 -7.69
N ALA A 47 -5.03 2.73 -7.76
CA ALA A 47 -5.62 2.30 -9.01
C ALA A 47 -6.19 3.50 -9.81
N ARG A 48 -6.90 4.40 -9.16
CA ARG A 48 -7.59 5.53 -9.82
C ARG A 48 -6.66 6.67 -10.20
N PHE A 49 -5.55 6.85 -9.50
CA PHE A 49 -4.60 7.95 -9.70
C PHE A 49 -3.20 7.42 -10.06
N PRO A 50 -3.07 6.70 -11.19
CA PRO A 50 -1.87 5.92 -11.52
C PRO A 50 -0.61 6.73 -11.79
N THR A 51 -0.74 8.04 -11.98
CA THR A 51 0.36 8.98 -12.26
C THR A 51 0.82 9.74 -11.01
N VAL A 52 0.09 9.62 -9.89
CA VAL A 52 0.41 10.33 -8.65
C VAL A 52 1.26 9.42 -7.77
N LYS A 53 2.38 9.95 -7.30
CA LYS A 53 3.30 9.24 -6.41
C LYS A 53 2.77 9.27 -4.99
N ILE A 54 2.24 8.13 -4.54
CA ILE A 54 1.69 7.91 -3.20
C ILE A 54 2.43 6.76 -2.49
N THR A 55 2.39 6.75 -1.16
CA THR A 55 2.98 5.73 -0.29
C THR A 55 2.02 5.42 0.87
N PRO A 56 1.84 4.16 1.27
CA PRO A 56 1.20 3.85 2.54
C PRO A 56 2.06 4.36 3.71
N SER A 57 1.45 4.49 4.90
CA SER A 57 2.21 4.44 6.16
C SER A 57 2.66 3.00 6.44
N ASN A 58 3.64 2.79 7.33
CA ASN A 58 4.08 1.44 7.69
C ASN A 58 2.91 0.56 8.17
N VAL A 59 2.00 1.17 8.96
CA VAL A 59 0.83 0.48 9.51
C VAL A 59 -0.14 0.03 8.41
N VAL A 60 -0.39 0.88 7.40
CA VAL A 60 -1.26 0.53 6.27
C VAL A 60 -0.57 -0.43 5.29
N ASP A 61 0.75 -0.33 5.14
CA ASP A 61 1.55 -1.24 4.31
C ASP A 61 1.50 -2.68 4.83
N GLU A 62 1.38 -2.90 6.15
CA GLU A 62 1.12 -4.23 6.72
C GLU A 62 -0.16 -4.87 6.16
N GLY A 63 -1.25 -4.09 6.05
CA GLY A 63 -2.49 -4.55 5.42
C GLY A 63 -2.32 -4.84 3.93
N TRP A 64 -1.52 -4.04 3.23
CA TRP A 64 -1.24 -4.28 1.81
C TRP A 64 -0.37 -5.53 1.60
N HIS A 65 0.63 -5.76 2.44
CA HIS A 65 1.39 -7.01 2.46
C HIS A 65 0.49 -8.22 2.70
N ALA A 66 -0.42 -8.15 3.68
CA ALA A 66 -1.38 -9.21 3.92
C ALA A 66 -2.23 -9.49 2.66
N LEU A 67 -2.74 -8.45 1.98
CA LEU A 67 -3.47 -8.61 0.72
C LEU A 67 -2.64 -9.33 -0.37
N ILE A 68 -1.35 -8.98 -0.51
CA ILE A 68 -0.43 -9.58 -1.50
C ILE A 68 -0.18 -11.08 -1.22
N LEU A 69 -0.09 -11.48 0.05
CA LEU A 69 0.11 -12.90 0.42
C LEU A 69 -1.08 -13.78 -0.02
N HIS A 70 -2.28 -13.22 -0.10
CA HIS A 70 -3.46 -13.88 -0.68
C HIS A 70 -3.51 -13.71 -2.19
N THR A 71 -2.51 -14.22 -2.92
CA THR A 71 -2.26 -13.90 -4.35
C THR A 71 -3.47 -14.02 -5.29
N ASN A 72 -4.29 -15.07 -5.18
CA ASN A 72 -5.53 -15.23 -5.99
C ASN A 72 -6.61 -14.18 -5.64
N LEU A 73 -6.71 -13.79 -4.36
CA LEU A 73 -7.58 -12.69 -3.93
C LEU A 73 -7.04 -11.37 -4.46
N TYR A 74 -5.72 -11.15 -4.34
CA TYR A 74 -5.04 -9.94 -4.79
C TYR A 74 -5.22 -9.67 -6.29
N GLU A 75 -5.05 -10.71 -7.12
CA GLU A 75 -5.29 -10.65 -8.56
C GLU A 75 -6.72 -10.21 -8.86
N LYS A 76 -7.72 -10.84 -8.21
CA LYS A 76 -9.14 -10.50 -8.40
C LYS A 76 -9.48 -9.10 -7.92
N LEU A 77 -8.88 -8.67 -6.80
CA LEU A 77 -9.02 -7.31 -6.30
C LEU A 77 -8.49 -6.30 -7.32
N CYS A 78 -7.26 -6.49 -7.81
CA CYS A 78 -6.66 -5.66 -8.85
C CYS A 78 -7.51 -5.63 -10.14
N ALA A 79 -8.05 -6.77 -10.57
CA ALA A 79 -8.94 -6.84 -11.72
C ALA A 79 -10.21 -6.00 -11.52
N ARG A 80 -10.83 -6.05 -10.32
CA ARG A 80 -11.98 -5.21 -9.96
C ARG A 80 -11.65 -3.72 -9.93
N LEU A 81 -10.44 -3.38 -9.49
CA LEU A 81 -9.91 -2.00 -9.51
C LEU A 81 -9.50 -1.54 -10.91
N GLY A 82 -9.56 -2.41 -11.92
CA GLY A 82 -9.26 -2.10 -13.31
C GLY A 82 -7.77 -2.13 -13.66
N ARG A 83 -6.88 -2.49 -12.72
CA ARG A 83 -5.44 -2.60 -12.95
C ARG A 83 -4.70 -3.30 -11.81
N PHE A 84 -3.55 -3.88 -12.17
CA PHE A 84 -2.63 -4.44 -11.20
C PHE A 84 -1.86 -3.30 -10.49
N VAL A 85 -2.07 -3.18 -9.17
CA VAL A 85 -1.24 -2.33 -8.32
C VAL A 85 -0.05 -3.16 -7.91
N HIS A 86 1.12 -2.82 -8.40
CA HIS A 86 2.33 -3.57 -8.09
C HIS A 86 2.99 -2.99 -6.84
N HIS A 87 3.60 -3.86 -6.03
CA HIS A 87 4.36 -3.47 -4.83
C HIS A 87 5.86 -3.57 -5.13
N TRP A 88 6.60 -2.54 -4.73
CA TRP A 88 8.06 -2.51 -4.77
C TRP A 88 8.55 -2.16 -3.37
N PRO A 89 9.04 -3.16 -2.61
CA PRO A 89 9.60 -2.91 -1.30
C PRO A 89 10.83 -2.01 -1.42
N GLU A 90 10.82 -0.90 -0.72
CA GLU A 90 11.95 0.01 -0.60
C GLU A 90 12.45 -0.02 0.85
N ARG A 91 13.77 -0.16 1.01
CA ARG A 91 14.41 -0.07 2.34
C ARG A 91 14.51 1.40 2.76
N PRO A 92 14.42 1.70 4.06
CA PRO A 92 14.60 3.05 4.57
C PRO A 92 15.92 3.67 4.06
N ASP A 93 15.83 4.88 3.50
CA ASP A 93 16.96 5.66 3.00
C ASP A 93 16.67 7.13 3.29
N GLU A 94 17.43 7.75 4.21
CA GLU A 94 17.20 9.13 4.67
C GLU A 94 17.32 10.15 3.53
N GLU A 95 18.17 9.90 2.53
CA GLU A 95 18.33 10.77 1.36
C GLU A 95 17.10 10.73 0.44
N ARG A 96 16.25 9.72 0.63
CA ARG A 96 14.97 9.52 -0.06
C ARG A 96 13.86 9.54 0.96
N HIS A 97 13.78 10.55 1.81
CA HIS A 97 12.59 10.77 2.62
C HIS A 97 11.82 11.96 2.06
N ASP A 98 10.58 11.75 1.65
CA ASP A 98 9.67 12.82 1.23
C ASP A 98 8.66 13.08 2.34
N GLU A 99 8.89 14.18 3.08
CA GLU A 99 8.08 14.57 4.24
C GLU A 99 6.60 14.83 3.92
N HIS A 100 6.27 15.06 2.64
CA HIS A 100 4.90 15.31 2.19
C HIS A 100 4.21 14.07 1.62
N ALA A 101 4.89 12.92 1.55
CA ALA A 101 4.37 11.74 0.87
C ALA A 101 3.07 11.19 1.49
N LEU A 102 3.00 11.14 2.83
CA LEU A 102 1.78 10.71 3.54
C LEU A 102 0.65 11.71 3.36
N THR A 103 0.92 13.02 3.48
CA THR A 103 -0.08 14.08 3.26
C THR A 103 -0.66 14.00 1.85
N ARG A 104 0.18 13.81 0.82
CA ARG A 104 -0.29 13.60 -0.54
C ARG A 104 -1.14 12.34 -0.67
N THR A 105 -0.74 11.24 -0.04
CA THR A 105 -1.49 9.99 -0.10
C THR A 105 -2.88 10.13 0.51
N VAL A 106 -2.98 10.76 1.69
CA VAL A 106 -4.27 11.06 2.34
C VAL A 106 -5.16 11.90 1.41
N ALA A 107 -4.62 12.97 0.83
CA ALA A 107 -5.37 13.82 -0.09
C ALA A 107 -5.90 13.05 -1.32
N ILE A 108 -5.12 12.11 -1.85
CA ILE A 108 -5.55 11.27 -2.99
C ILE A 108 -6.62 10.25 -2.58
N ILE A 109 -6.55 9.69 -1.36
CA ILE A 109 -7.59 8.83 -0.81
C ILE A 109 -8.90 9.62 -0.62
N GLU A 110 -8.82 10.85 -0.14
CA GLU A 110 -9.96 11.76 -0.02
C GLU A 110 -10.53 12.14 -1.39
N GLN A 111 -9.67 12.40 -2.38
CA GLN A 111 -10.08 12.65 -3.77
C GLN A 111 -10.73 11.41 -4.41
N ALA A 112 -10.37 10.20 -3.96
CA ALA A 112 -11.08 8.97 -4.31
C ALA A 112 -12.48 8.88 -3.65
N GLY A 113 -12.80 9.77 -2.71
CA GLY A 113 -14.10 9.83 -2.04
C GLY A 113 -14.18 8.94 -0.79
N HIS A 114 -13.03 8.61 -0.20
CA HIS A 114 -12.94 7.88 1.07
C HIS A 114 -12.57 8.83 2.21
N THR A 115 -12.98 8.50 3.42
CA THR A 115 -12.50 9.16 4.64
C THR A 115 -11.40 8.31 5.24
N VAL A 116 -10.25 8.91 5.56
CA VAL A 116 -9.11 8.21 6.16
C VAL A 116 -9.27 8.03 7.66
N ASP A 117 -8.68 6.97 8.18
CA ASP A 117 -8.45 6.80 9.62
C ASP A 117 -7.12 7.45 10.01
N SER A 118 -7.17 8.70 10.49
CA SER A 118 -5.97 9.52 10.71
C SER A 118 -4.97 8.91 11.71
N GLU A 119 -5.40 8.03 12.61
CA GLU A 119 -4.52 7.34 13.55
C GLU A 119 -3.54 6.39 12.84
N LEU A 120 -3.96 5.81 11.71
CA LEU A 120 -3.16 4.85 10.93
C LEU A 120 -2.28 5.52 9.87
N TRP A 121 -2.52 6.80 9.55
CA TRP A 121 -1.76 7.57 8.55
C TRP A 121 -0.69 8.47 9.17
N THR A 122 0.06 7.94 10.14
CA THR A 122 1.14 8.64 10.83
C THR A 122 2.52 8.17 10.34
N GLY A 123 3.52 9.04 10.46
CA GLY A 123 4.91 8.67 10.17
C GLY A 123 5.49 7.69 11.21
N PRO A 124 6.60 7.00 10.89
CA PRO A 124 7.13 5.91 11.72
C PRO A 124 7.49 6.32 13.15
N THR A 125 7.87 7.58 13.38
CA THR A 125 8.20 8.11 14.72
C THR A 125 6.98 8.49 15.57
N ARG A 126 5.79 8.49 14.98
CA ARG A 126 4.52 8.84 15.62
C ARG A 126 3.46 7.74 15.50
N ALA A 127 3.87 6.55 15.03
CA ALA A 127 2.97 5.43 14.86
C ALA A 127 2.34 5.05 16.20
N LEU A 128 1.00 5.07 16.26
CA LEU A 128 0.23 4.66 17.44
C LEU A 128 0.03 3.15 17.50
N VAL A 129 0.29 2.46 16.39
CA VAL A 129 0.24 1.02 16.23
C VAL A 129 1.61 0.54 15.75
N SER A 130 2.18 -0.44 16.44
CA SER A 130 3.41 -1.12 16.01
C SER A 130 3.05 -2.26 15.07
N VAL A 131 3.78 -2.37 13.95
CA VAL A 131 3.61 -3.45 12.96
C VAL A 131 4.96 -4.04 12.56
N ALA A 132 4.95 -5.25 12.00
CA ALA A 132 6.13 -5.94 11.52
C ALA A 132 6.71 -5.34 10.22
N ALA A 133 5.87 -4.73 9.37
CA ALA A 133 6.30 -4.03 8.16
C ALA A 133 7.28 -2.88 8.46
N ASN A 134 8.45 -2.93 7.80
CA ASN A 134 9.55 -1.96 7.96
C ASN A 134 9.94 -1.24 6.64
N CYS A 135 9.07 -1.24 5.62
CA CYS A 135 9.31 -0.62 4.31
C CYS A 135 9.07 0.91 4.32
N SER A 136 9.74 1.67 3.45
CA SER A 136 9.55 3.13 3.29
C SER A 136 9.54 3.48 1.79
N HIS A 137 8.48 4.06 1.22
CA HIS A 137 8.43 4.36 -0.23
C HIS A 137 8.62 5.85 -0.52
N THR A 138 9.61 6.20 -1.36
CA THR A 138 9.88 7.61 -1.72
C THR A 138 10.26 7.80 -3.20
N PRO A 139 9.87 8.90 -3.87
CA PRO A 139 10.25 9.16 -5.27
C PRO A 139 11.76 9.36 -5.52
N LYS A 140 12.34 8.62 -6.48
CA LYS A 140 13.66 8.96 -7.11
C LYS A 140 13.52 9.47 -8.56
N PRO A 141 14.46 10.30 -9.06
CA PRO A 141 14.78 10.45 -10.48
C PRO A 141 15.83 9.40 -10.90
N GLY A 142 15.57 8.63 -11.96
CA GLY A 142 16.57 7.73 -12.60
C GLY A 142 16.69 6.30 -12.07
N GLY A 143 15.90 5.91 -11.06
CA GLY A 143 15.63 4.51 -10.72
C GLY A 143 14.12 4.23 -10.84
N CYS A 144 13.72 2.96 -10.86
CA CYS A 144 12.31 2.55 -10.81
C CYS A 144 11.66 3.12 -9.54
N GLY A 145 11.14 4.34 -9.66
CA GLY A 145 10.45 5.05 -8.60
C GLY A 145 9.06 4.47 -8.33
N PRO A 146 8.28 5.15 -7.47
CA PRO A 146 7.07 4.63 -6.83
C PRO A 146 6.08 4.13 -7.87
N ILE A 147 5.35 3.08 -7.47
CA ILE A 147 4.30 2.34 -8.21
C ILE A 147 4.00 3.03 -9.54
N ASN A 148 4.73 2.65 -10.59
CA ASN A 148 4.60 3.25 -11.92
C ASN A 148 3.93 2.24 -12.85
N PRO A 149 2.60 2.13 -12.87
CA PRO A 149 1.95 0.92 -13.33
C PRO A 149 1.46 1.17 -14.77
N GLY A 150 2.36 1.79 -15.56
CA GLY A 150 2.04 2.35 -16.86
C GLY A 150 3.18 2.38 -17.88
N LYS A 151 4.46 2.15 -17.51
CA LYS A 151 5.53 2.01 -18.52
C LYS A 151 6.62 1.04 -18.08
N CYS A 152 6.54 -0.18 -18.59
CA CYS A 152 7.65 -1.12 -18.65
C CYS A 152 8.56 -0.79 -19.85
N ALA A 153 9.86 -1.05 -19.71
CA ALA A 153 10.89 -1.11 -20.76
C ALA A 153 11.48 0.23 -21.28
N SER A 154 12.59 0.64 -20.67
CA SER A 154 13.82 1.08 -21.36
C SER A 154 14.92 1.20 -20.30
N HIS A 155 16.18 0.90 -20.67
CA HIS A 155 17.39 0.79 -19.82
C HIS A 155 17.58 -0.63 -19.22
N CYS A 156 18.44 -1.52 -19.69
CA CYS A 156 19.58 -1.39 -20.61
C CYS A 156 19.75 -2.69 -21.41
N SER A 157 19.73 -2.54 -22.73
CA SER A 157 20.55 -3.36 -23.62
C SER A 157 21.94 -2.73 -23.68
N GLY A 158 22.99 -3.58 -23.63
CA GLY A 158 24.40 -3.24 -23.91
C GLY A 158 25.24 -3.14 -22.64
N GLY A 159 26.38 -3.82 -22.48
CA GLY A 159 27.20 -4.78 -23.24
C GLY A 159 28.25 -5.31 -22.23
N GLY A 160 29.14 -6.28 -22.44
CA GLY A 160 29.62 -7.05 -23.56
C GLY A 160 30.85 -7.85 -23.06
N GLY A 161 31.20 -8.94 -23.74
CA GLY A 161 32.56 -9.51 -23.80
C GLY A 161 33.20 -10.10 -22.53
N GLY A 162 33.41 -11.42 -22.54
CA GLY A 162 34.26 -12.16 -21.60
C GLY A 162 33.95 -13.65 -21.61
#